data_AF-A0A1V0BWZ6-F1
#
_entry.id   AF-A0A1V0BWZ6-F1
#
_cell.length_a   1.000
_cell.length_b   1.000
_cell.length_c   1.000
_cell.angle_alpha   90.00
_cell.angle_beta   90.00
_cell.angle_gamma   90.00
#
_symmetry.space_group_name_H-M   'P 1'
#
loop_
_entity.id
_entity.type
_entity.pdbx_description
1 polymer ?
#
loop_
_entity_poly.entity_id
_entity_poly.type
_entity_poly.pdbx_seq_one_letter_code
_entity_poly.pdbx_strand_id
1 'polypeptide(L)'
;TRLILHAKAQATVMELASQHGSVEDLELEDVLQTGFGDVKCVEAGGPEPGVGCAGRGVITAINFLEEEGAYSDDLDFVFYDVLGDVVCGGFAMPIRENKAEEIYIVV
;
A
#
# COMPACT_ATOMS: atom_id res chain seq x y z
N THR A 1 3.19 -4.25 -8.71
CA THR A 1 4.53 -4.68 -8.22
C THR A 1 5.10 -5.95 -8.87
N ARG A 2 4.29 -6.89 -9.38
CA ARG A 2 4.72 -8.22 -9.88
C ARG A 2 5.98 -8.25 -10.76
N LEU A 3 6.08 -7.38 -11.75
CA LEU A 3 7.24 -7.32 -12.66
C LEU A 3 8.50 -6.80 -11.96
N ILE A 4 8.35 -5.88 -11.02
CA ILE A 4 9.44 -5.29 -10.24
C ILE A 4 10.06 -6.34 -9.31
N LEU A 5 9.22 -7.16 -8.68
CA LEU A 5 9.66 -8.17 -7.71
C LEU A 5 10.06 -9.51 -8.33
N HIS A 6 9.83 -9.71 -9.64
CA HIS A 6 9.97 -11.01 -10.31
C HIS A 6 9.23 -12.18 -9.59
N ALA A 7 8.17 -11.86 -8.84
CA ALA A 7 7.37 -12.83 -8.07
C ALA A 7 5.94 -12.93 -8.64
N LYS A 8 5.11 -13.87 -8.15
CA LYS A 8 3.69 -13.92 -8.53
C LYS A 8 2.82 -12.97 -7.71
N ALA A 9 3.03 -12.94 -6.40
CA ALA A 9 2.32 -12.09 -5.45
C ALA A 9 3.18 -11.91 -4.19
N GLN A 10 3.20 -10.69 -3.67
CA GLN A 10 3.74 -10.36 -2.36
C GLN A 10 2.61 -10.47 -1.31
N ALA A 11 2.95 -10.84 -0.07
CA ALA A 11 1.99 -10.82 1.02
C ALA A 11 1.56 -9.37 1.31
N THR A 12 0.27 -9.17 1.59
CA THR A 12 -0.27 -7.81 1.78
C THR A 12 -0.21 -7.37 3.25
N VAL A 13 -0.22 -6.05 3.51
CA VAL A 13 -0.28 -5.49 4.86
C VAL A 13 -1.48 -6.06 5.63
N MET A 14 -2.67 -6.07 5.02
CA MET A 14 -3.88 -6.59 5.66
C MET A 14 -3.82 -8.10 5.92
N GLU A 15 -3.17 -8.87 5.04
CA GLU A 15 -2.98 -10.31 5.22
C GLU A 15 -2.02 -10.59 6.37
N LEU A 16 -0.85 -9.95 6.39
CA LEU A 16 0.14 -10.13 7.43
C LEU A 16 -0.37 -9.66 8.80
N ALA A 17 -1.11 -8.54 8.85
CA ALA A 17 -1.76 -8.07 10.07
C ALA A 17 -2.74 -9.10 10.62
N SER A 18 -3.50 -9.78 9.74
CA SER A 18 -4.43 -10.83 10.16
C SER A 18 -3.72 -12.07 10.73
N GLN A 19 -2.48 -12.33 10.31
CA GLN A 19 -1.66 -13.45 10.79
C GLN A 19 -0.95 -13.11 12.10
N HIS A 20 -0.50 -11.86 12.28
CA HIS A 20 0.24 -11.40 13.47
C HIS A 20 -0.69 -10.92 14.59
N GLY A 21 -1.93 -10.55 14.26
CA GLY A 21 -2.98 -10.17 15.21
C GLY A 21 -3.58 -8.81 14.86
N SER A 22 -2.73 -7.81 14.71
CA SER A 22 -3.10 -6.45 14.34
C SER A 22 -2.03 -5.79 13.45
N VAL A 23 -2.29 -4.57 12.98
CA VAL A 23 -1.30 -3.81 12.18
C VAL A 23 -0.19 -3.27 13.06
N GLU A 24 -0.50 -3.01 14.33
CA GLU A 24 0.41 -2.55 15.35
C GLU A 24 1.44 -3.61 15.78
N ASP A 25 1.22 -4.87 15.38
CA ASP A 25 2.13 -6.00 15.61
C ASP A 25 3.06 -6.28 14.41
N LEU A 26 2.97 -5.48 13.34
CA LEU A 26 3.82 -5.61 12.15
C LEU A 26 5.04 -4.68 12.23
N GLU A 27 6.15 -5.12 11.68
CA GLU A 27 7.31 -4.27 11.41
C GLU A 27 7.40 -3.95 9.91
N LEU A 28 8.04 -2.83 9.56
CA LEU A 28 8.19 -2.41 8.16
C LEU A 28 8.82 -3.51 7.28
N GLU A 29 9.77 -4.26 7.83
CA GLU A 29 10.48 -5.33 7.13
C GLU A 29 9.61 -6.53 6.79
N ASP A 30 8.48 -6.74 7.48
CA ASP A 30 7.53 -7.81 7.17
C ASP A 30 6.81 -7.56 5.85
N VAL A 31 6.54 -6.29 5.55
CA VAL A 31 5.69 -5.90 4.42
C VAL A 31 6.47 -5.31 3.25
N LEU A 32 7.69 -4.80 3.47
CA LEU A 32 8.45 -4.06 2.45
C LEU A 32 9.44 -4.98 1.73
N GLN A 33 9.22 -5.16 0.43
CA GLN A 33 10.12 -5.94 -0.42
C GLN A 33 10.87 -5.03 -1.39
N THR A 34 12.15 -5.33 -1.61
CA THR A 34 12.96 -4.60 -2.60
C THR A 34 13.10 -5.42 -3.86
N GLY A 35 12.74 -4.82 -5.01
CA GLY A 35 12.79 -5.46 -6.31
C GLY A 35 13.85 -4.89 -7.25
N PHE A 36 13.56 -4.94 -8.56
CA PHE A 36 14.43 -4.42 -9.61
C PHE A 36 14.76 -2.93 -9.40
N GLY A 37 16.05 -2.59 -9.48
CA GLY A 37 16.51 -1.19 -9.38
C GLY A 37 16.30 -0.58 -7.99
N ASP A 38 16.35 -1.40 -6.94
CA ASP A 38 16.16 -1.00 -5.54
C ASP A 38 14.77 -0.39 -5.24
N VAL A 39 13.80 -0.65 -6.11
CA VAL A 39 12.42 -0.19 -5.91
C VAL A 39 11.78 -0.95 -4.75
N LYS A 40 11.42 -0.21 -3.70
CA LYS A 40 10.70 -0.70 -2.52
C LYS A 40 9.20 -0.85 -2.86
N CYS A 41 8.63 -2.02 -2.57
CA CYS A 41 7.27 -2.41 -2.90
C CYS A 41 6.51 -2.85 -1.65
N VAL A 42 5.28 -2.36 -1.50
CA VAL A 42 4.31 -2.76 -0.47
C VAL A 42 2.95 -2.93 -1.13
N GLU A 43 2.18 -3.92 -0.69
CA GLU A 43 0.80 -4.15 -1.15
C GLU A 43 -0.17 -3.96 0.02
N ALA A 44 -1.12 -3.03 -0.09
CA ALA A 44 -2.08 -2.76 0.98
C ALA A 44 -2.96 -3.99 1.30
N GLY A 45 -3.46 -4.64 0.24
CA GLY A 45 -4.46 -5.71 0.37
C GLY A 45 -5.85 -5.18 0.73
N GLY A 46 -6.76 -6.11 0.96
CA GLY A 46 -8.15 -5.79 1.25
C GLY A 46 -8.90 -6.99 1.80
N PRO A 47 -10.12 -6.78 2.32
CA PRO A 47 -10.94 -7.86 2.83
C PRO A 47 -11.39 -8.79 1.70
N GLU A 48 -11.81 -9.98 2.08
CA GLU A 48 -12.40 -10.94 1.16
C GLU A 48 -13.60 -10.31 0.42
N PRO A 49 -13.79 -10.59 -0.88
CA PRO A 49 -14.87 -9.98 -1.66
C PRO A 49 -16.25 -10.15 -1.01
N GLY A 50 -16.93 -9.02 -0.79
CA GLY A 50 -18.26 -9.00 -0.17
C GLY A 50 -18.28 -8.92 1.36
N VAL A 51 -17.12 -8.94 2.03
CA VAL A 51 -17.03 -8.96 3.51
C VAL A 51 -16.71 -7.59 4.10
N GLY A 52 -15.95 -6.73 3.41
CA GLY A 52 -15.52 -5.44 3.95
C GLY A 52 -15.29 -4.35 2.91
N CYS A 53 -14.62 -3.27 3.34
CA CYS A 53 -14.27 -2.13 2.49
C CYS A 53 -12.79 -2.16 2.11
N ALA A 54 -12.49 -2.42 0.83
CA ALA A 54 -11.12 -2.37 0.31
C ALA A 54 -10.46 -1.00 0.53
N GLY A 55 -11.21 0.09 0.42
CA GLY A 55 -10.71 1.43 0.72
C GLY A 55 -10.21 1.61 2.16
N ARG A 56 -10.74 0.85 3.13
CA ARG A 56 -10.22 0.89 4.51
C ARG A 56 -8.83 0.25 4.60
N GLY A 57 -8.58 -0.82 3.83
CA GLY A 57 -7.25 -1.44 3.74
C GLY A 57 -6.20 -0.46 3.19
N VAL A 58 -6.57 0.35 2.20
CA VAL A 58 -5.69 1.40 1.67
C VAL A 58 -5.33 2.44 2.74
N ILE A 59 -6.32 2.96 3.48
CA ILE A 59 -6.08 3.92 4.56
C ILE A 59 -5.16 3.31 5.62
N THR A 60 -5.49 2.10 6.08
CA THR A 60 -4.71 1.40 7.11
C THR A 60 -3.26 1.18 6.68
N ALA A 61 -3.03 0.73 5.45
CA ALA A 61 -1.68 0.49 4.94
C ALA A 61 -0.87 1.78 4.80
N ILE A 62 -1.48 2.87 4.31
CA ILE A 62 -0.78 4.16 4.18
C ILE A 62 -0.38 4.69 5.56
N ASN A 63 -1.29 4.68 6.53
CA ASN A 63 -1.00 5.15 7.88
C ASN A 63 0.11 4.32 8.54
N PHE A 64 0.05 2.99 8.43
CA PHE A 64 1.12 2.10 8.91
C PHE A 64 2.48 2.48 8.31
N LEU A 65 2.56 2.69 7.00
CA LEU A 65 3.81 3.06 6.33
C LEU A 65 4.33 4.43 6.79
N GLU A 66 3.44 5.36 7.14
CA GLU A 66 3.84 6.66 7.71
C GLU A 66 4.38 6.51 9.12
N GLU A 67 3.70 5.74 9.96
CA GLU A 67 4.06 5.52 11.35
C GLU A 67 5.38 4.76 11.49
N GLU A 68 5.61 3.77 10.63
CA GLU A 68 6.86 2.98 10.58
C GLU A 68 7.99 3.66 9.80
N GLY A 69 7.80 4.90 9.33
CA GLY A 69 8.87 5.69 8.71
C GLY A 69 9.32 5.17 7.33
N ALA A 70 8.41 4.56 6.56
CA ALA A 70 8.71 4.08 5.20
C ALA A 70 9.06 5.21 4.23
N TYR A 71 8.56 6.43 4.47
CA TYR A 71 8.77 7.62 3.66
C TYR A 71 10.04 8.36 4.09
N SER A 72 11.18 7.75 3.81
CA SER A 72 12.50 8.26 4.19
C SER A 72 13.02 9.35 3.24
N ASP A 73 13.92 10.21 3.73
CA ASP A 73 14.48 11.34 2.97
C ASP A 73 15.29 10.92 1.72
N ASP A 74 15.68 9.65 1.60
CA ASP A 74 16.37 9.07 0.43
C ASP A 74 15.41 8.65 -0.70
N LEU A 75 14.09 8.74 -0.51
CA LEU A 75 13.13 8.46 -1.57
C LEU A 75 12.91 9.69 -2.45
N ASP A 76 13.24 9.54 -3.73
CA ASP A 76 12.95 10.58 -4.72
C ASP A 76 11.46 10.61 -5.12
N PHE A 77 10.81 9.45 -5.16
CA PHE A 77 9.43 9.30 -5.62
C PHE A 77 8.67 8.22 -4.84
N VAL A 78 7.37 8.45 -4.66
CA VAL A 78 6.40 7.49 -4.14
C VAL A 78 5.26 7.37 -5.15
N PHE A 79 4.98 6.15 -5.59
CA PHE A 79 3.88 5.87 -6.52
C PHE A 79 2.79 5.08 -5.81
N TYR A 80 1.56 5.61 -5.85
CA TYR A 80 0.36 4.90 -5.42
C TYR A 80 -0.37 4.33 -6.63
N ASP A 81 -0.37 3.01 -6.79
CA ASP A 81 -1.15 2.30 -7.82
C ASP A 81 -2.58 2.08 -7.30
N VAL A 82 -3.51 2.95 -7.69
CA VAL A 82 -4.87 3.02 -7.12
C VAL A 82 -5.92 2.55 -8.11
N LEU A 83 -6.88 1.76 -7.63
CA LEU A 83 -8.04 1.32 -8.41
C LEU A 83 -8.88 2.51 -8.90
N GLY A 84 -9.05 2.65 -10.22
CA GLY A 84 -9.81 3.74 -10.84
C GLY A 84 -11.32 3.49 -11.00
N ASP A 85 -11.78 2.24 -10.85
CA ASP A 85 -13.18 1.87 -11.15
C ASP A 85 -14.19 2.43 -10.15
N VAL A 86 -13.77 2.59 -8.89
CA VAL A 86 -14.63 3.06 -7.79
C VAL A 86 -13.86 4.03 -6.91
N VAL A 87 -14.30 5.28 -6.85
CA VAL A 87 -13.68 6.32 -6.03
C VAL A 87 -14.48 6.49 -4.73
N CYS A 88 -14.30 5.54 -3.81
CA CYS A 88 -14.83 5.67 -2.44
C CYS A 88 -13.84 6.43 -1.55
N GLY A 89 -14.26 6.80 -0.33
CA GLY A 89 -13.44 7.64 0.57
C GLY A 89 -12.06 7.07 0.88
N GLY A 90 -11.87 5.75 0.84
CA GLY A 90 -10.57 5.13 1.05
C GLY A 90 -9.65 5.17 -0.18
N PHE A 91 -10.17 4.94 -1.38
CA PHE A 91 -9.38 5.06 -2.62
C PHE A 91 -9.03 6.51 -2.95
N ALA A 92 -9.85 7.46 -2.52
CA ALA A 92 -9.56 8.89 -2.64
C ALA A 92 -8.60 9.41 -1.55
N MET A 93 -8.20 8.59 -0.56
CA MET A 93 -7.38 9.05 0.56
C MET A 93 -6.05 9.68 0.12
N PRO A 94 -5.29 9.11 -0.84
CA PRO A 94 -4.04 9.71 -1.28
C PRO A 94 -4.21 11.15 -1.80
N ILE A 95 -5.32 11.45 -2.47
CA ILE A 95 -5.64 12.79 -2.98
C ILE A 95 -6.18 13.67 -1.85
N ARG A 96 -7.14 13.15 -1.07
CA ARG A 96 -7.87 13.93 -0.05
C ARG A 96 -6.96 14.38 1.10
N GLU A 97 -5.97 13.57 1.44
CA GLU A 97 -5.04 13.83 2.55
C GLU A 97 -3.68 14.34 2.07
N ASN A 98 -3.59 14.81 0.82
CA ASN A 98 -2.39 15.35 0.18
C ASN A 98 -1.18 14.43 0.29
N LYS A 99 -1.38 13.11 0.18
CA LYS A 99 -0.29 12.13 0.08
C LYS A 99 0.27 12.03 -1.33
N ALA A 100 -0.55 12.37 -2.34
CA ALA A 100 -0.15 12.46 -3.74
C ALA A 100 -0.41 13.87 -4.28
N GLU A 101 0.64 14.52 -4.77
CA GLU A 101 0.57 15.87 -5.36
C GLU A 101 0.35 15.83 -6.88
N GLU A 102 0.85 14.78 -7.53
CA GLU A 102 0.72 14.57 -8.97
C GLU A 102 -0.15 13.36 -9.28
N ILE A 103 -1.14 13.53 -10.17
CA ILE A 103 -2.10 12.48 -10.53
C ILE A 103 -1.99 12.21 -12.04
N TYR A 104 -1.67 10.97 -12.38
CA TYR A 104 -1.59 10.49 -13.76
C TYR A 104 -2.68 9.44 -14.01
N ILE A 105 -3.49 9.65 -15.04
CA ILE A 105 -4.57 8.72 -15.42
C ILE A 105 -4.14 7.93 -16.65
N VAL A 106 -4.13 6.62 -16.54
CA VAL A 106 -3.87 5.70 -17.66
C VAL A 106 -5.19 5.42 -18.39
N VAL A 107 -5.22 5.63 -19.71
CA VAL A 107 -6.39 5.42 -20.59
C VAL A 107 -6.06 4.54 -21.79
#